data_AF-A0A2M7Y074-F1
#
_entry.id   AF-A0A2M7Y074-F1
#
_cell.length_a   1.000
_cell.length_b   1.000
_cell.length_c   1.000
_cell.angle_alpha   90.00
_cell.angle_beta   90.00
_cell.angle_gamma   90.00
#
_symmetry.space_group_name_H-M   'P 1'
#
loop_
_entity.id
_entity.type
_entity.pdbx_description
1 polymer ?
#
loop_
_entity_poly.entity_id
_entity_poly.type
_entity_poly.pdbx_seq_one_letter_code
_entity_poly.pdbx_strand_id
1 'polypeptide(L)'
;MKTIVIGAGVSGVHAALSLLERGHDVELWDVGGEDPPPPEPGATFEELKHRLPDPAAYFLGEDLRALVPPAVPELLRYPPSRRFLASAHDPLWNFLTEGFAPYASFATGGLANGWGANALAYDEDDLSGWPVSCAEMDRAYRTAFARIPVAGPVTDDLSPYLAGVYPSQPPVRPSHADDILLKTYGRKSRALHRRGIRVGLARLAVVTDPDREDACDYCDRCLWGCPRGAIYNPAASTLSACAAHRNFRHLRGRYVISLLSRENRISAIRYLEMASGAIREEPCDAVFLAAGALQTGGIFLRTLKAARPDILAESEGLMDTTVIKIPFVSLRAIGHPAEPRAFQFNRLIVGIVGGAGGWPRYLHGELLHRPA
;
A
#
# COMPACT_ATOMS: atom_id res chain seq x y z
N MET A 1 13.19 -25.33 -13.61
CA MET A 1 13.91 -24.61 -12.55
C MET A 1 12.85 -24.09 -11.58
N LYS A 2 12.81 -24.57 -10.34
CA LYS A 2 11.81 -24.21 -9.34
C LYS A 2 12.15 -22.83 -8.76
N THR A 3 11.43 -21.81 -9.23
CA THR A 3 11.56 -20.43 -8.73
C THR A 3 10.45 -20.15 -7.71
N ILE A 4 10.84 -19.73 -6.51
CA ILE A 4 9.89 -19.48 -5.42
C ILE A 4 9.91 -17.99 -5.07
N VAL A 5 8.74 -17.36 -5.07
CA VAL A 5 8.53 -15.99 -4.60
C VAL A 5 7.86 -16.06 -3.24
N ILE A 6 8.46 -15.44 -2.22
CA ILE A 6 7.96 -15.46 -0.84
C ILE A 6 7.24 -14.14 -0.53
N GLY A 7 5.94 -14.22 -0.26
CA GLY A 7 5.06 -13.10 0.07
C GLY A 7 4.13 -12.73 -1.07
N ALA A 8 2.82 -12.74 -0.83
CA ALA A 8 1.79 -12.39 -1.82
C ALA A 8 1.34 -10.91 -1.73
N GLY A 9 2.21 -10.01 -1.26
CA GLY A 9 1.99 -8.56 -1.31
C GLY A 9 2.27 -7.98 -2.71
N VAL A 10 2.18 -6.65 -2.84
CA VAL A 10 2.37 -5.94 -4.13
C VAL A 10 3.68 -6.33 -4.82
N SER A 11 4.82 -6.26 -4.12
CA SER A 11 6.11 -6.60 -4.70
C SER A 11 6.20 -8.06 -5.16
N GLY A 12 5.70 -8.99 -4.33
CA GLY A 12 5.77 -10.42 -4.62
C GLY A 12 4.93 -10.85 -5.80
N VAL A 13 3.67 -10.38 -5.91
CA VAL A 13 2.84 -10.74 -7.06
C VAL A 13 3.35 -10.10 -8.36
N HIS A 14 3.92 -8.88 -8.32
CA HIS A 14 4.52 -8.27 -9.50
C HIS A 14 5.82 -8.98 -9.91
N ALA A 15 6.62 -9.45 -8.96
CA ALA A 15 7.80 -10.28 -9.25
C ALA A 15 7.37 -11.61 -9.89
N ALA A 16 6.38 -12.29 -9.30
CA ALA A 16 5.83 -13.53 -9.83
C ALA A 16 5.31 -13.35 -11.27
N LEU A 17 4.48 -12.33 -11.52
CA LEU A 17 3.96 -12.04 -12.85
C LEU A 17 5.09 -11.77 -13.86
N SER A 18 6.11 -11.01 -13.46
CA SER A 18 7.27 -10.72 -14.34
C SER A 18 8.09 -11.96 -14.68
N LEU A 19 8.17 -12.94 -13.78
CA LEU A 19 8.84 -14.22 -14.00
C LEU A 19 8.00 -15.13 -14.90
N LEU A 20 6.68 -15.14 -14.70
CA LEU A 20 5.73 -15.90 -15.53
C LEU A 20 5.68 -15.39 -16.97
N GLU A 21 5.66 -14.07 -17.17
CA GLU A 21 5.74 -13.43 -18.50
C GLU A 21 7.06 -13.78 -19.24
N ARG A 22 8.11 -14.15 -18.49
CA ARG A 22 9.39 -14.64 -19.03
C ARG A 22 9.44 -16.16 -19.19
N GLY A 23 8.35 -16.87 -18.89
CA GLY A 23 8.22 -18.32 -19.09
C GLY A 23 8.80 -19.19 -17.97
N HIS A 24 9.10 -18.63 -16.79
CA HIS A 24 9.61 -19.41 -15.66
C HIS A 24 8.50 -20.12 -14.89
N ASP A 25 8.75 -21.32 -14.36
CA ASP A 25 7.88 -21.97 -13.37
C ASP A 25 7.98 -21.24 -12.03
N VAL A 26 6.84 -20.74 -11.54
CA VAL A 26 6.78 -19.91 -10.33
C VAL A 26 5.83 -20.49 -9.30
N GLU A 27 6.35 -20.71 -8.10
CA GLU A 27 5.53 -20.87 -6.91
C GLU A 27 5.51 -19.57 -6.11
N LEU A 28 4.33 -19.04 -5.81
CA LEU A 28 4.16 -17.94 -4.87
C LEU A 28 3.73 -18.50 -3.52
N TRP A 29 4.47 -18.17 -2.46
CA TRP A 29 4.23 -18.69 -1.12
C TRP A 29 3.80 -17.57 -0.18
N ASP A 30 2.78 -17.81 0.64
CA ASP A 30 2.41 -16.91 1.72
C ASP A 30 1.74 -17.65 2.88
N VAL A 31 1.53 -16.93 3.98
CA VAL A 31 0.80 -17.46 5.14
C VAL A 31 -0.67 -17.69 4.78
N GLY A 32 -1.24 -16.79 3.98
CA GLY A 32 -2.59 -16.94 3.45
C GLY A 32 -3.68 -16.53 4.41
N GLY A 33 -3.46 -15.56 5.31
CA GLY A 33 -4.56 -14.93 6.04
C GLY A 33 -5.55 -14.26 5.09
N GLU A 34 -6.75 -13.96 5.58
CA GLU A 34 -7.80 -13.31 4.80
C GLU A 34 -8.50 -12.23 5.62
N ASP A 35 -8.79 -11.16 4.92
CA ASP A 35 -9.61 -10.08 5.42
C ASP A 35 -11.09 -10.37 5.11
N PRO A 36 -12.02 -10.16 6.07
CA PRO A 36 -13.44 -10.39 5.80
C PRO A 36 -13.95 -9.55 4.64
N PRO A 37 -14.85 -10.09 3.79
CA PRO A 37 -15.53 -9.27 2.81
C PRO A 37 -16.36 -8.19 3.52
N PRO A 38 -16.39 -6.94 3.00
CA PRO A 38 -17.23 -5.90 3.57
C PRO A 38 -18.72 -6.28 3.50
N PRO A 39 -19.51 -6.09 4.58
CA PRO A 39 -20.95 -6.37 4.57
C PRO A 39 -21.72 -5.36 3.71
N GLU A 40 -22.96 -5.67 3.33
CA GLU A 40 -23.86 -4.74 2.63
C GLU A 40 -23.18 -4.01 1.45
N PRO A 41 -22.73 -4.71 0.39
CA PRO A 41 -21.85 -4.13 -0.62
C PRO A 41 -22.44 -2.95 -1.40
N GLY A 42 -23.77 -2.80 -1.42
CA GLY A 42 -24.46 -1.66 -2.04
C GLY A 42 -24.71 -0.47 -1.10
N ALA A 43 -24.35 -0.57 0.18
CA ALA A 43 -24.55 0.51 1.15
C ALA A 43 -23.36 1.49 1.18
N THR A 44 -23.68 2.78 1.21
CA THR A 44 -22.74 3.85 1.59
C THR A 44 -22.35 3.75 3.06
N PHE A 45 -21.30 4.47 3.48
CA PHE A 45 -20.91 4.56 4.89
C PHE A 45 -22.06 5.01 5.79
N GLU A 46 -22.83 6.02 5.37
CA GLU A 46 -23.95 6.54 6.15
C GLU A 46 -25.07 5.50 6.30
N GLU A 47 -25.48 4.86 5.20
CA GLU A 47 -26.51 3.81 5.26
C GLU A 47 -26.07 2.62 6.10
N LEU A 48 -24.78 2.28 6.06
CA LEU A 48 -24.23 1.14 6.80
C LEU A 48 -24.40 1.30 8.31
N LYS A 49 -24.35 2.53 8.84
CA LYS A 49 -24.61 2.82 10.27
C LYS A 49 -26.00 2.40 10.73
N HIS A 50 -26.97 2.33 9.81
CA HIS A 50 -28.36 1.99 10.11
C HIS A 50 -28.74 0.57 9.69
N ARG A 51 -27.96 -0.07 8.82
CA ARG A 51 -28.23 -1.43 8.31
C ARG A 51 -27.51 -2.51 9.11
N LEU A 52 -26.40 -2.19 9.77
CA LEU A 52 -25.68 -3.16 10.59
C LEU A 52 -26.45 -3.45 11.89
N PRO A 53 -26.46 -4.71 12.36
CA PRO A 53 -27.01 -5.05 13.68
C PRO A 53 -26.28 -4.34 14.83
N ASP A 54 -24.96 -4.21 14.72
CA ASP A 54 -24.12 -3.47 15.67
C ASP A 54 -23.08 -2.63 14.91
N PRO A 55 -23.44 -1.39 14.52
CA PRO A 55 -22.54 -0.51 13.79
C PRO A 55 -21.33 -0.08 14.63
N ALA A 56 -21.49 0.08 15.96
CA ALA A 56 -20.41 0.53 16.83
C ALA A 56 -19.32 -0.53 16.91
N ALA A 57 -19.67 -1.80 17.15
CA ALA A 57 -18.71 -2.89 17.15
C ALA A 57 -18.00 -3.06 15.80
N TYR A 58 -18.73 -2.91 14.68
CA TYR A 58 -18.13 -3.01 13.34
C TYR A 58 -17.12 -1.89 13.05
N PHE A 59 -17.47 -0.64 13.35
CA PHE A 59 -16.65 0.53 13.00
C PHE A 59 -15.55 0.84 14.02
N LEU A 60 -15.77 0.54 15.30
CA LEU A 60 -14.89 0.94 16.40
C LEU A 60 -14.29 -0.25 17.16
N GLY A 61 -14.85 -1.45 17.01
CA GLY A 61 -14.58 -2.60 17.87
C GLY A 61 -15.44 -2.57 19.14
N GLU A 62 -15.70 -3.75 19.72
CA GLU A 62 -16.50 -3.89 20.95
C GLU A 62 -15.93 -3.10 22.14
N ASP A 63 -14.61 -2.92 22.17
CA ASP A 63 -13.87 -2.16 23.16
C ASP A 63 -13.45 -0.76 22.68
N LEU A 64 -14.03 -0.30 21.57
CA LEU A 64 -13.75 0.99 20.94
C LEU A 64 -12.27 1.20 20.56
N ARG A 65 -11.48 0.14 20.40
CA ARG A 65 -10.03 0.27 20.13
C ARG A 65 -9.69 0.98 18.81
N ALA A 66 -10.62 1.05 17.86
CA ALA A 66 -10.45 1.81 16.63
C ALA A 66 -10.67 3.32 16.80
N LEU A 67 -11.16 3.76 17.97
CA LEU A 67 -11.25 5.18 18.28
C LEU A 67 -9.83 5.78 18.34
N VAL A 68 -9.64 6.89 17.64
CA VAL A 68 -8.38 7.65 17.66
C VAL A 68 -8.51 8.72 18.76
N PRO A 69 -7.73 8.62 19.86
CA PRO A 69 -7.79 9.60 20.93
C PRO A 69 -7.31 10.98 20.46
N PRO A 70 -7.70 12.08 21.14
CA PRO A 70 -7.07 13.38 20.93
C PRO A 70 -5.55 13.31 21.18
N ALA A 71 -4.79 14.18 20.53
CA ALA A 71 -3.34 14.37 20.72
C ALA A 71 -2.42 13.19 20.32
N VAL A 72 -2.92 12.18 19.60
CA VAL A 72 -2.06 11.21 18.90
C VAL A 72 -1.80 11.66 17.45
N PRO A 73 -0.64 11.33 16.85
CA PRO A 73 -0.34 11.71 15.46
C PRO A 73 -1.13 10.89 14.43
N GLU A 74 -1.75 9.79 14.84
CA GLU A 74 -2.59 8.94 13.98
C GLU A 74 -3.87 9.68 13.56
N LEU A 75 -4.18 9.71 12.26
CA LEU A 75 -5.40 10.35 11.75
C LEU A 75 -6.56 9.37 11.54
N LEU A 76 -6.24 8.12 11.23
CA LEU A 76 -7.15 7.04 10.88
C LEU A 76 -6.62 5.74 11.47
N ARG A 77 -7.51 4.91 12.00
CA ARG A 77 -7.19 3.59 12.55
C ARG A 77 -8.12 2.54 11.96
N TYR A 78 -7.57 1.40 11.56
CA TYR A 78 -8.36 0.27 11.09
C TYR A 78 -9.04 -0.43 12.28
N PRO A 79 -10.35 -0.75 12.20
CA PRO A 79 -11.03 -1.47 13.28
C PRO A 79 -10.75 -2.97 13.28
N PRO A 80 -11.09 -3.67 14.38
CA PRO A 80 -10.95 -5.14 14.50
C PRO A 80 -11.69 -5.94 13.42
N SER A 81 -12.72 -5.36 12.80
CA SER A 81 -13.43 -5.96 11.67
C SER A 81 -12.54 -6.12 10.42
N ARG A 82 -11.39 -5.42 10.37
CA ARG A 82 -10.34 -5.56 9.37
C ARG A 82 -9.24 -6.47 9.91
N ARG A 83 -9.25 -7.74 9.50
CA ARG A 83 -8.34 -8.78 10.03
C ARG A 83 -7.05 -8.94 9.23
N PHE A 84 -6.85 -8.14 8.19
CA PHE A 84 -5.60 -8.19 7.42
C PHE A 84 -4.38 -7.73 8.24
N LEU A 85 -4.55 -6.85 9.23
CA LEU A 85 -3.46 -6.40 10.09
C LEU A 85 -3.19 -7.43 11.18
N ALA A 86 -1.94 -7.88 11.24
CA ALA A 86 -1.44 -8.67 12.35
C ALA A 86 -1.32 -7.78 13.60
N SER A 87 -1.50 -8.37 14.78
CA SER A 87 -1.32 -7.70 16.06
C SER A 87 -0.28 -8.43 16.91
N ALA A 88 0.13 -7.81 18.03
CA ALA A 88 1.03 -8.45 18.99
C ALA A 88 0.49 -9.76 19.60
N HIS A 89 -0.82 -10.03 19.46
CA HIS A 89 -1.45 -11.28 19.92
C HIS A 89 -1.47 -12.36 18.83
N ASP A 90 -1.04 -12.05 17.60
CA ASP A 90 -0.95 -13.05 16.53
C ASP A 90 0.17 -14.06 16.87
N PRO A 91 -0.05 -15.38 16.78
CA PRO A 91 0.98 -16.39 17.07
C PRO A 91 2.24 -16.27 16.21
N LEU A 92 2.15 -15.66 15.03
CA LEU A 92 3.27 -15.42 14.13
C LEU A 92 3.98 -14.08 14.40
N TRP A 93 3.48 -13.28 15.35
CA TRP A 93 4.09 -12.01 15.73
C TRP A 93 5.43 -12.24 16.43
N ASN A 94 6.51 -11.92 15.74
CA ASN A 94 7.89 -12.11 16.22
C ASN A 94 8.67 -10.79 16.35
N PHE A 95 7.97 -9.67 16.47
CA PHE A 95 8.60 -8.36 16.62
C PHE A 95 8.77 -8.00 18.10
N LEU A 96 10.00 -7.66 18.48
CA LEU A 96 10.31 -6.94 19.71
C LEU A 96 10.62 -5.50 19.33
N THR A 97 9.97 -4.55 20.00
CA THR A 97 9.96 -3.16 19.54
C THR A 97 10.30 -2.20 20.67
N GLU A 98 11.22 -1.28 20.40
CA GLU A 98 11.54 -0.13 21.25
C GLU A 98 11.52 1.12 20.36
N GLY A 99 10.61 2.07 20.65
CA GLY A 99 10.48 3.29 19.85
C GLY A 99 9.95 3.10 18.41
N PHE A 100 9.48 1.91 18.04
CA PHE A 100 8.99 1.57 16.70
C PHE A 100 7.66 0.83 16.76
N ALA A 101 6.72 1.18 15.89
CA ALA A 101 5.40 0.55 15.81
C ALA A 101 5.23 -0.15 14.45
N PRO A 102 5.54 -1.47 14.34
CA PRO A 102 5.44 -2.19 13.08
C PRO A 102 3.99 -2.40 12.67
N TYR A 103 3.71 -2.20 11.38
CA TYR A 103 2.52 -2.76 10.73
C TYR A 103 2.93 -3.97 9.91
N ALA A 104 2.22 -5.08 10.12
CA ALA A 104 2.42 -6.31 9.38
C ALA A 104 1.08 -6.92 8.95
N SER A 105 1.11 -7.70 7.87
CA SER A 105 -0.04 -8.44 7.40
C SER A 105 0.40 -9.81 6.94
N PHE A 106 -0.22 -10.85 7.51
CA PHE A 106 -0.08 -12.22 7.06
C PHE A 106 -1.15 -12.62 6.04
N ALA A 107 -1.98 -11.65 5.62
CA ALA A 107 -3.02 -11.89 4.64
C ALA A 107 -2.48 -12.00 3.21
N THR A 108 -3.15 -12.80 2.38
CA THR A 108 -2.93 -12.76 0.93
C THR A 108 -3.18 -11.33 0.46
N GLY A 109 -2.26 -10.75 -0.30
CA GLY A 109 -2.28 -9.34 -0.68
C GLY A 109 -1.54 -8.39 0.28
N GLY A 110 -1.15 -8.87 1.47
CA GLY A 110 -0.39 -8.13 2.46
C GLY A 110 -1.09 -6.84 2.91
N LEU A 111 -0.30 -5.77 3.11
CA LEU A 111 -0.82 -4.47 3.55
C LEU A 111 -1.69 -3.76 2.49
N ALA A 112 -1.70 -4.21 1.23
CA ALA A 112 -2.60 -3.66 0.23
C ALA A 112 -4.08 -4.07 0.44
N ASN A 113 -4.37 -4.91 1.44
CA ASN A 113 -5.73 -5.09 1.96
C ASN A 113 -6.27 -3.85 2.70
N GLY A 114 -5.39 -2.93 3.13
CA GLY A 114 -5.80 -1.64 3.68
C GLY A 114 -4.66 -0.63 3.59
N TRP A 115 -4.78 0.26 2.61
CA TRP A 115 -3.82 1.31 2.28
C TRP A 115 -4.53 2.48 1.61
N GLY A 116 -3.86 3.64 1.52
CA GLY A 116 -4.42 4.88 0.95
C GLY A 116 -4.46 4.94 -0.57
N ALA A 117 -3.94 3.92 -1.26
CA ALA A 117 -3.85 3.81 -2.72
C ALA A 117 -2.97 4.86 -3.44
N ASN A 118 -2.23 5.73 -2.75
CA ASN A 118 -1.29 6.65 -3.41
C ASN A 118 -0.28 5.87 -4.29
N ALA A 119 -0.21 6.24 -5.57
CA ALA A 119 0.63 5.61 -6.58
C ALA A 119 1.58 6.66 -7.17
N LEU A 120 2.79 6.69 -6.64
CA LEU A 120 3.83 7.66 -6.98
C LEU A 120 5.13 6.93 -7.36
N ALA A 121 6.03 7.68 -7.99
CA ALA A 121 7.38 7.26 -8.29
C ALA A 121 8.35 8.05 -7.42
N TYR A 122 9.51 7.44 -7.14
CA TYR A 122 10.62 8.12 -6.47
C TYR A 122 11.25 9.13 -7.43
N ASP A 123 11.59 10.29 -6.90
CA ASP A 123 12.30 11.32 -7.63
C ASP A 123 13.83 11.20 -7.45
N GLU A 124 14.58 12.11 -8.06
CA GLU A 124 16.04 12.10 -8.03
C GLU A 124 16.60 12.38 -6.62
N ASP A 125 15.85 13.07 -5.76
CA ASP A 125 16.26 13.28 -4.37
C ASP A 125 16.02 12.04 -3.52
N ASP A 126 14.93 11.31 -3.77
CA ASP A 126 14.62 10.01 -3.15
C ASP A 126 15.67 8.95 -3.51
N LEU A 127 16.12 8.93 -4.77
CA LEU A 127 17.14 7.99 -5.26
C LEU A 127 18.58 8.50 -5.09
N SER A 128 18.78 9.66 -4.47
CA SER A 128 20.12 10.19 -4.21
C SER A 128 20.93 9.21 -3.35
N GLY A 129 22.08 8.78 -3.87
CA GLY A 129 22.96 7.79 -3.20
C GLY A 129 22.62 6.33 -3.49
N TRP A 130 21.54 6.05 -4.21
CA TRP A 130 21.24 4.72 -4.72
C TRP A 130 22.08 4.39 -5.96
N PRO A 131 22.34 3.10 -6.26
CA PRO A 131 23.12 2.69 -7.42
C PRO A 131 22.34 2.75 -8.75
N VAL A 132 21.16 3.39 -8.77
CA VAL A 132 20.28 3.54 -9.94
C VAL A 132 19.67 4.93 -9.96
N SER A 133 19.47 5.48 -11.16
CA SER A 133 18.82 6.77 -11.40
C SER A 133 17.31 6.65 -11.67
N CYS A 134 16.56 7.76 -11.59
CA CYS A 134 15.15 7.76 -11.98
C CYS A 134 14.96 7.34 -13.44
N ALA A 135 15.87 7.76 -14.32
CA ALA A 135 15.83 7.41 -15.74
C ALA A 135 15.96 5.90 -15.96
N GLU A 136 16.84 5.22 -15.22
CA GLU A 136 16.99 3.76 -15.28
C GLU A 136 15.75 3.03 -14.74
N MET A 137 15.07 3.61 -13.74
CA MET A 137 13.84 3.07 -13.16
C MET A 137 12.59 3.30 -14.01
N ASP A 138 12.62 4.20 -15.01
CA ASP A 138 11.44 4.58 -15.80
C ASP A 138 10.73 3.37 -16.43
N ARG A 139 11.51 2.43 -16.99
CA ARG A 139 10.96 1.22 -17.59
C ARG A 139 10.20 0.37 -16.56
N ALA A 140 10.74 0.26 -15.35
CA ALA A 140 10.11 -0.47 -14.26
C ALA A 140 8.82 0.21 -13.81
N TYR A 141 8.82 1.54 -13.67
CA TYR A 141 7.62 2.31 -13.38
C TYR A 141 6.55 2.12 -14.44
N ARG A 142 6.86 2.28 -15.74
CA ARG A 142 5.89 2.03 -16.83
C ARG A 142 5.27 0.64 -16.74
N THR A 143 6.09 -0.37 -16.42
CA THR A 143 5.62 -1.75 -16.27
C THR A 143 4.66 -1.89 -15.07
N ALA A 144 5.00 -1.28 -13.93
CA ALA A 144 4.14 -1.30 -12.75
C ALA A 144 2.81 -0.55 -12.97
N PHE A 145 2.86 0.66 -13.55
CA PHE A 145 1.68 1.46 -13.86
C PHE A 145 0.79 0.85 -14.95
N ALA A 146 1.35 0.09 -15.89
CA ALA A 146 0.55 -0.65 -16.88
C ALA A 146 -0.24 -1.82 -16.27
N ARG A 147 0.20 -2.34 -15.11
CA ARG A 147 -0.44 -3.49 -14.43
C ARG A 147 -1.49 -3.08 -13.41
N ILE A 148 -1.50 -1.81 -12.96
CA ILE A 148 -2.41 -1.35 -11.91
C ILE A 148 -3.29 -0.19 -12.42
N PRO A 149 -4.57 -0.11 -12.02
CA PRO A 149 -5.44 0.99 -12.42
C PRO A 149 -5.04 2.26 -11.67
N VAL A 150 -4.41 3.24 -12.33
CA VAL A 150 -4.07 4.52 -11.69
C VAL A 150 -4.95 5.65 -12.21
N ALA A 151 -5.80 6.16 -11.33
CA ALA A 151 -6.57 7.38 -11.50
C ALA A 151 -5.70 8.61 -11.21
N GLY A 152 -5.65 9.56 -12.13
CA GLY A 152 -4.90 10.80 -11.96
C GLY A 152 -5.14 11.80 -13.09
N PRO A 153 -4.79 13.08 -12.90
CA PRO A 153 -4.90 14.06 -13.97
C PRO A 153 -3.82 13.81 -15.03
N VAL A 154 -4.13 14.12 -16.28
CA VAL A 154 -3.14 14.11 -17.38
C VAL A 154 -2.04 15.15 -17.10
N THR A 155 -2.44 16.36 -16.70
CA THR A 155 -1.52 17.42 -16.29
C THR A 155 -2.13 18.28 -15.20
N ASP A 156 -1.31 18.66 -14.22
CA ASP A 156 -1.61 19.70 -13.23
C ASP A 156 -0.31 20.34 -12.73
N ASP A 157 -0.42 21.20 -11.71
CA ASP A 157 0.72 21.92 -11.13
C ASP A 157 1.73 21.00 -10.40
N LEU A 158 1.38 19.73 -10.15
CA LEU A 158 2.26 18.72 -9.56
C LEU A 158 2.95 17.86 -10.60
N SER A 159 2.38 17.70 -11.80
CA SER A 159 2.94 16.86 -12.88
C SER A 159 4.45 17.05 -13.12
N PRO A 160 5.03 18.27 -13.10
CA PRO A 160 6.47 18.44 -13.30
C PRO A 160 7.37 17.79 -12.23
N TYR A 161 6.83 17.48 -11.05
CA TYR A 161 7.55 16.90 -9.91
C TYR A 161 7.24 15.41 -9.72
N LEU A 162 6.37 14.84 -10.55
CA LEU A 162 5.93 13.46 -10.47
C LEU A 162 6.36 12.67 -11.71
N ALA A 163 7.64 12.83 -12.09
CA ALA A 163 8.23 12.04 -13.17
C ALA A 163 8.12 10.54 -12.86
N GLY A 164 7.90 9.69 -13.88
CA GLY A 164 7.69 8.26 -13.68
C GLY A 164 6.29 7.85 -13.22
N VAL A 165 5.36 8.80 -13.05
CA VAL A 165 3.95 8.52 -12.73
C VAL A 165 3.11 8.51 -14.01
N TYR A 166 2.40 7.40 -14.26
CA TYR A 166 1.65 7.17 -15.49
C TYR A 166 0.17 6.84 -15.22
N PRO A 167 -0.69 7.84 -14.98
CA PRO A 167 -2.14 7.61 -14.83
C PRO A 167 -2.74 6.98 -16.09
N SER A 168 -3.60 5.99 -15.90
CA SER A 168 -4.32 5.29 -16.97
C SER A 168 -5.79 5.67 -17.06
N GLN A 169 -6.32 6.38 -16.06
CA GLN A 169 -7.72 6.76 -15.95
C GLN A 169 -7.88 8.18 -15.38
N PRO A 170 -9.05 8.84 -15.58
CA PRO A 170 -9.36 10.11 -14.95
C PRO A 170 -9.20 10.06 -13.42
N PRO A 171 -8.88 11.19 -12.77
CA PRO A 171 -8.71 11.23 -11.33
C PRO A 171 -10.00 10.87 -10.59
N VAL A 172 -9.86 10.38 -9.36
CA VAL A 172 -10.99 10.24 -8.43
C VAL A 172 -11.69 11.59 -8.29
N ARG A 173 -13.02 11.58 -8.36
CA ARG A 173 -13.84 12.80 -8.26
C ARG A 173 -13.53 13.54 -6.94
N PRO A 174 -13.13 14.83 -7.00
CA PRO A 174 -13.00 15.66 -5.81
C PRO A 174 -14.33 15.83 -5.08
N SER A 175 -14.30 16.03 -3.77
CA SER A 175 -15.47 16.48 -3.02
C SER A 175 -15.75 17.96 -3.28
N HIS A 176 -16.92 18.44 -2.87
CA HIS A 176 -17.25 19.87 -2.89
C HIS A 176 -16.23 20.73 -2.13
N ALA A 177 -15.72 20.24 -1.00
CA ALA A 177 -14.71 20.95 -0.22
C ALA A 177 -13.36 20.99 -0.95
N ASP A 178 -12.97 19.90 -1.61
CA ASP A 178 -11.77 19.86 -2.45
C ASP A 178 -11.88 20.84 -3.62
N ASP A 179 -13.06 20.90 -4.25
CA ASP A 179 -13.37 21.82 -5.33
C ASP A 179 -13.25 23.28 -4.90
N ILE A 180 -13.75 23.63 -3.70
CA ILE A 180 -13.59 24.98 -3.12
C ILE A 180 -12.10 25.29 -2.92
N LEU A 181 -11.32 24.33 -2.40
CA LEU A 181 -9.89 24.51 -2.17
C LEU A 181 -9.14 24.71 -3.48
N LEU A 182 -9.36 23.84 -4.48
CA LEU A 182 -8.74 23.92 -5.80
C LEU A 182 -9.11 25.21 -6.54
N LYS A 183 -10.39 25.64 -6.51
CA LYS A 183 -10.83 26.92 -7.10
C LYS A 183 -10.15 28.11 -6.42
N THR A 184 -10.01 28.07 -5.09
CA THR A 184 -9.35 29.12 -4.32
C THR A 184 -7.85 29.15 -4.60
N TYR A 185 -7.21 27.99 -4.68
CA TYR A 185 -5.83 27.80 -5.09
C TYR A 185 -5.59 28.37 -6.49
N GLY A 186 -6.42 28.02 -7.48
CA GLY A 186 -6.29 28.49 -8.86
C GLY A 186 -6.31 30.01 -8.98
N ARG A 187 -7.16 30.70 -8.19
CA ARG A 187 -7.19 32.18 -8.13
C ARG A 187 -5.92 32.80 -7.54
N LYS A 188 -5.15 32.03 -6.75
CA LYS A 188 -3.95 32.46 -6.03
C LYS A 188 -2.67 31.77 -6.52
N SER A 189 -2.74 30.97 -7.59
CA SER A 189 -1.68 30.06 -8.03
C SER A 189 -0.35 30.79 -8.22
N ARG A 190 -0.34 31.91 -8.95
CA ARG A 190 0.88 32.73 -9.15
C ARG A 190 1.56 33.15 -7.85
N ALA A 191 0.79 33.53 -6.83
CA ALA A 191 1.34 33.96 -5.55
C ALA A 191 1.86 32.76 -4.73
N LEU A 192 1.16 31.63 -4.77
CA LEU A 192 1.57 30.39 -4.11
C LEU A 192 2.78 29.74 -4.79
N HIS A 193 2.84 29.81 -6.12
CA HIS A 193 3.95 29.29 -6.91
C HIS A 193 5.26 29.99 -6.56
N ARG A 194 5.22 31.32 -6.39
CA ARG A 194 6.36 32.13 -5.91
C ARG A 194 6.82 31.76 -4.51
N ARG A 195 5.96 31.11 -3.71
CA ARG A 195 6.27 30.59 -2.37
C ARG A 195 6.63 29.10 -2.39
N GLY A 196 6.83 28.51 -3.57
CA GLY A 196 7.14 27.09 -3.71
C GLY A 196 5.94 26.15 -3.55
N ILE A 197 4.73 26.65 -3.32
CA ILE A 197 3.56 25.81 -3.06
C ILE A 197 2.89 25.42 -4.38
N ARG A 198 2.66 24.12 -4.57
CA ARG A 198 1.88 23.52 -5.66
C ARG A 198 0.77 22.68 -5.06
N VAL A 199 -0.42 22.70 -5.66
CA VAL A 199 -1.55 21.86 -5.25
C VAL A 199 -2.14 21.20 -6.49
N GLY A 200 -2.48 19.93 -6.37
CA GLY A 200 -3.03 19.14 -7.47
C GLY A 200 -3.82 17.94 -6.97
N LEU A 201 -4.29 17.12 -7.91
CA LEU A 201 -5.07 15.93 -7.61
C LEU A 201 -4.14 14.76 -7.25
N ALA A 202 -4.60 13.87 -6.37
CA ALA A 202 -3.86 12.65 -6.04
C ALA A 202 -3.79 11.70 -7.24
N ARG A 203 -2.71 10.92 -7.33
CA ARG A 203 -2.60 9.78 -8.25
C ARG A 203 -2.83 8.52 -7.42
N LEU A 204 -3.95 7.86 -7.67
CA LEU A 204 -4.48 6.81 -6.81
C LEU A 204 -4.66 5.52 -7.60
N ALA A 205 -4.24 4.39 -7.05
CA ALA A 205 -4.45 3.06 -7.59
C ALA A 205 -5.92 2.61 -7.40
N VAL A 206 -6.83 3.31 -8.07
CA VAL A 206 -8.28 3.18 -7.96
C VAL A 206 -8.90 3.09 -9.35
N VAL A 207 -9.87 2.20 -9.52
CA VAL A 207 -10.67 2.11 -10.73
C VAL A 207 -11.72 3.23 -10.75
N THR A 208 -11.60 4.13 -11.72
CA THR A 208 -12.51 5.27 -11.92
C THR A 208 -13.23 5.25 -13.26
N ASP A 209 -12.83 4.35 -14.16
CA ASP A 209 -13.51 4.09 -15.42
C ASP A 209 -14.92 3.53 -15.17
N PRO A 210 -16.00 4.25 -15.53
CA PRO A 210 -17.37 3.84 -15.26
C PRO A 210 -17.81 2.60 -16.03
N ASP A 211 -17.10 2.22 -17.10
CA ASP A 211 -17.44 1.04 -17.91
C ASP A 211 -16.99 -0.28 -17.25
N ARG A 212 -16.18 -0.19 -16.19
CA ARG A 212 -15.71 -1.35 -15.43
C ARG A 212 -16.66 -1.72 -14.30
N GLU A 213 -16.90 -3.02 -14.13
CA GLU A 213 -17.74 -3.54 -13.04
C GLU A 213 -17.17 -3.22 -11.65
N ASP A 214 -15.85 -3.13 -11.50
CA ASP A 214 -15.18 -2.81 -10.24
C ASP A 214 -14.92 -1.31 -10.04
N ALA A 215 -15.57 -0.43 -10.82
CA ALA A 215 -15.45 1.01 -10.66
C ALA A 215 -15.86 1.50 -9.26
N CYS A 216 -15.15 2.52 -8.77
CA CYS A 216 -15.47 3.17 -7.50
C CYS A 216 -16.86 3.81 -7.57
N ASP A 217 -17.75 3.36 -6.70
CA ASP A 217 -19.11 3.91 -6.55
C ASP A 217 -19.19 5.04 -5.51
N TYR A 218 -18.02 5.47 -5.02
CA TYR A 218 -17.86 6.52 -4.03
C TYR A 218 -18.64 6.26 -2.74
N CYS A 219 -18.73 5.02 -2.26
CA CYS A 219 -19.49 4.68 -1.05
C CYS A 219 -18.92 5.22 0.29
N ASP A 220 -17.78 5.92 0.29
CA ASP A 220 -17.09 6.48 1.48
C ASP A 220 -16.66 5.45 2.53
N ARG A 221 -16.36 4.22 2.10
CA ARG A 221 -16.06 3.08 2.99
C ARG A 221 -14.60 2.62 3.00
N CYS A 222 -13.69 3.34 2.34
CA CYS A 222 -12.35 2.87 2.01
C CYS A 222 -11.57 2.30 3.22
N LEU A 223 -11.67 2.92 4.39
CA LEU A 223 -11.05 2.49 5.66
C LEU A 223 -11.60 1.13 6.14
N TRP A 224 -12.88 0.86 5.93
CA TRP A 224 -13.56 -0.36 6.37
C TRP A 224 -13.60 -1.46 5.30
N GLY A 225 -12.88 -1.23 4.20
CA GLY A 225 -12.80 -2.12 3.04
C GLY A 225 -13.62 -1.59 1.87
N CYS A 226 -13.13 -1.84 0.65
CA CYS A 226 -13.79 -1.42 -0.58
C CYS A 226 -14.74 -2.53 -1.07
N PRO A 227 -16.08 -2.39 -0.96
CA PRO A 227 -17.00 -3.45 -1.34
C PRO A 227 -17.02 -3.71 -2.85
N ARG A 228 -16.69 -2.69 -3.66
CA ARG A 228 -16.58 -2.79 -5.13
C ARG A 228 -15.28 -3.44 -5.60
N GLY A 229 -14.26 -3.56 -4.74
CA GLY A 229 -12.91 -3.94 -5.16
C GLY A 229 -12.17 -2.87 -5.99
N ALA A 230 -12.65 -1.62 -5.96
CA ALA A 230 -12.13 -0.53 -6.80
C ALA A 230 -10.71 -0.07 -6.42
N ILE A 231 -10.32 -0.20 -5.15
CA ILE A 231 -8.94 0.08 -4.71
C ILE A 231 -8.09 -1.13 -5.09
N TYR A 232 -6.98 -0.90 -5.79
CA TYR A 232 -6.07 -1.97 -6.20
C TYR A 232 -5.65 -2.81 -4.99
N ASN A 233 -5.96 -4.10 -5.06
CA ASN A 233 -5.49 -5.11 -4.13
C ASN A 233 -4.86 -6.26 -4.95
N PRO A 234 -3.57 -6.56 -4.75
CA PRO A 234 -2.86 -7.60 -5.49
C PRO A 234 -3.55 -8.97 -5.38
N ALA A 235 -4.19 -9.31 -4.27
CA ALA A 235 -4.88 -10.59 -4.08
C ALA A 235 -6.08 -10.77 -5.03
N ALA A 236 -6.76 -9.69 -5.39
CA ALA A 236 -7.93 -9.71 -6.27
C ALA A 236 -7.61 -9.39 -7.74
N SER A 237 -6.41 -8.88 -8.03
CA SER A 237 -6.03 -8.34 -9.34
C SER A 237 -4.81 -9.04 -9.94
N THR A 238 -3.60 -8.57 -9.63
CA THR A 238 -2.35 -9.10 -10.20
C THR A 238 -2.14 -10.58 -9.90
N LEU A 239 -2.59 -11.07 -8.74
CA LEU A 239 -2.58 -12.50 -8.44
C LEU A 239 -3.51 -13.30 -9.36
N SER A 240 -4.68 -12.76 -9.71
CA SER A 240 -5.59 -13.34 -10.71
C SER A 240 -4.93 -13.41 -12.09
N ALA A 241 -4.15 -12.38 -12.46
CA ALA A 241 -3.34 -12.41 -13.68
C ALA A 241 -2.27 -13.51 -13.64
N CYS A 242 -1.57 -13.70 -12.51
CA CYS A 242 -0.64 -14.82 -12.34
C CYS A 242 -1.36 -16.18 -12.50
N ALA A 243 -2.57 -16.31 -11.95
CA ALA A 243 -3.36 -17.55 -12.00
C ALA A 243 -3.77 -17.96 -13.44
N ALA A 244 -3.75 -17.03 -14.40
CA ALA A 244 -4.00 -17.34 -15.81
C ALA A 244 -2.82 -18.10 -16.47
N HIS A 245 -1.64 -18.12 -15.85
CA HIS A 245 -0.46 -18.82 -16.37
C HIS A 245 -0.42 -20.28 -15.87
N ARG A 246 -0.24 -21.24 -16.79
CA ARG A 246 -0.22 -22.69 -16.47
C ARG A 246 0.94 -23.12 -15.57
N ASN A 247 2.04 -22.37 -15.60
CA ASN A 247 3.28 -22.58 -14.85
C ASN A 247 3.28 -21.83 -13.50
N PHE A 248 2.13 -21.32 -13.06
CA PHE A 248 1.97 -20.67 -11.77
C PHE A 248 1.32 -21.59 -10.73
N ARG A 249 1.81 -21.54 -9.49
CA ARG A 249 1.17 -22.16 -8.33
C ARG A 249 1.19 -21.20 -7.14
N HIS A 250 0.02 -20.89 -6.58
CA HIS A 250 -0.08 -20.17 -5.31
C HIS A 250 -0.22 -21.17 -4.16
N LEU A 251 0.75 -21.20 -3.26
CA LEU A 251 0.85 -22.15 -2.15
C LEU A 251 0.75 -21.41 -0.81
N ARG A 252 -0.47 -21.36 -0.30
CA ARG A 252 -0.84 -20.73 0.98
C ARG A 252 -0.44 -21.60 2.17
N GLY A 253 -0.52 -21.05 3.39
CA GLY A 253 -0.24 -21.77 4.63
C GLY A 253 1.24 -22.03 4.88
N ARG A 254 2.12 -21.17 4.37
CA ARG A 254 3.58 -21.30 4.46
C ARG A 254 4.21 -20.05 5.06
N TYR A 255 4.62 -20.12 6.32
CA TYR A 255 5.37 -19.07 6.98
C TYR A 255 6.87 -19.34 6.87
N VAL A 256 7.59 -18.60 6.01
CA VAL A 256 9.01 -18.83 5.79
C VAL A 256 9.85 -18.31 6.96
N ILE A 257 10.69 -19.19 7.51
CA ILE A 257 11.54 -18.90 8.66
C ILE A 257 12.92 -18.45 8.18
N SER A 258 13.57 -19.25 7.33
CA SER A 258 14.91 -18.99 6.80
C SER A 258 15.10 -19.69 5.48
N LEU A 259 16.15 -19.32 4.75
CA LEU A 259 16.66 -20.10 3.63
C LEU A 259 17.78 -21.02 4.15
N LEU A 260 18.07 -22.07 3.40
CA LEU A 260 19.18 -22.98 3.64
C LEU A 260 20.18 -22.80 2.51
N SER A 261 21.46 -22.67 2.86
CA SER A 261 22.53 -22.51 1.89
C SER A 261 23.55 -23.64 2.01
N ARG A 262 24.07 -24.08 0.87
CA ARG A 262 25.22 -24.99 0.74
C ARG A 262 26.17 -24.40 -0.28
N GLU A 263 27.48 -24.42 0.01
CA GLU A 263 28.51 -23.93 -0.92
C GLU A 263 28.22 -22.51 -1.46
N ASN A 264 27.80 -21.59 -0.57
CA ASN A 264 27.41 -20.22 -0.91
C ASN A 264 26.24 -20.08 -1.91
N ARG A 265 25.41 -21.13 -2.06
CA ARG A 265 24.17 -21.09 -2.85
C ARG A 265 22.98 -21.49 -2.01
N ILE A 266 21.82 -20.86 -2.24
CA ILE A 266 20.57 -21.28 -1.63
C ILE A 266 20.18 -22.64 -2.21
N SER A 267 19.87 -23.60 -1.34
CA SER A 267 19.49 -24.98 -1.72
C SER A 267 18.06 -25.34 -1.35
N ALA A 268 17.49 -24.69 -0.33
CA ALA A 268 16.14 -24.97 0.15
C ALA A 268 15.55 -23.82 0.98
N ILE A 269 14.24 -23.88 1.23
CA ILE A 269 13.49 -22.97 2.07
C ILE A 269 13.03 -23.72 3.32
N ARG A 270 13.29 -23.17 4.51
CA ARG A 270 12.78 -23.65 5.78
C ARG A 270 11.56 -22.86 6.19
N TYR A 271 10.41 -23.51 6.37
CA TYR A 271 9.14 -22.85 6.65
C TYR A 271 8.30 -23.62 7.68
N LEU A 272 7.44 -22.89 8.40
CA LEU A 272 6.38 -23.45 9.22
C LEU A 272 5.16 -23.70 8.33
N GLU A 273 4.71 -24.95 8.26
CA GLU A 273 3.46 -25.32 7.61
C GLU A 273 2.29 -25.05 8.55
N MET A 274 1.43 -24.10 8.20
CA MET A 274 0.37 -23.63 9.09
C MET A 274 -0.66 -24.71 9.43
N ALA A 275 -0.90 -25.66 8.52
CA ALA A 275 -1.90 -26.70 8.72
C ALA A 275 -1.47 -27.76 9.77
N SER A 276 -0.18 -28.09 9.84
CA SER A 276 0.34 -29.13 10.72
C SER A 276 1.11 -28.57 11.93
N GLY A 277 1.53 -27.31 11.87
CA GLY A 277 2.46 -26.73 12.83
C GLY A 277 3.89 -27.27 12.70
N ALA A 278 4.17 -28.11 11.69
CA ALA A 278 5.48 -28.69 11.49
C ALA A 278 6.42 -27.74 10.72
N ILE A 279 7.70 -27.75 11.11
CA ILE A 279 8.75 -27.12 10.31
C ILE A 279 9.11 -28.08 9.18
N ARG A 280 9.07 -27.59 7.94
CA ARG A 280 9.44 -28.32 6.73
C ARG A 280 10.57 -27.61 5.99
N GLU A 281 11.21 -28.37 5.12
CA GLU A 281 12.22 -27.89 4.19
C GLU A 281 11.82 -28.28 2.77
N GLU A 282 11.95 -27.35 1.84
CA GLU A 282 11.62 -27.56 0.43
C GLU A 282 12.79 -27.13 -0.45
N PRO A 283 13.32 -28.01 -1.31
CA PRO A 283 14.36 -27.65 -2.27
C PRO A 283 13.91 -26.55 -3.25
N CYS A 284 14.84 -25.69 -3.63
CA CYS A 284 14.58 -24.61 -4.59
C CYS A 284 15.83 -24.26 -5.40
N ASP A 285 15.64 -23.75 -6.62
CA ASP A 285 16.74 -23.30 -7.48
C ASP A 285 16.97 -21.79 -7.35
N ALA A 286 15.89 -21.03 -7.20
CA ALA A 286 15.92 -19.58 -7.07
C ALA A 286 14.83 -19.10 -6.11
N VAL A 287 15.14 -18.06 -5.34
CA VAL A 287 14.22 -17.49 -4.34
C VAL A 287 14.18 -15.98 -4.48
N PHE A 288 12.97 -15.42 -4.52
CA PHE A 288 12.71 -13.99 -4.44
C PHE A 288 12.06 -13.68 -3.09
N LEU A 289 12.73 -12.91 -2.24
CA LEU A 289 12.18 -12.48 -0.95
C LEU A 289 11.33 -11.22 -1.14
N ALA A 290 10.03 -11.34 -0.90
CA ALA A 290 9.04 -10.26 -0.99
C ALA A 290 8.06 -10.29 0.20
N ALA A 291 8.53 -10.71 1.39
CA ALA A 291 7.72 -10.91 2.59
C ALA A 291 7.39 -9.60 3.34
N GLY A 292 7.55 -8.44 2.69
CA GLY A 292 7.59 -7.12 3.34
C GLY A 292 8.95 -6.82 3.97
N ALA A 293 9.22 -5.56 4.30
CA ALA A 293 10.55 -5.09 4.73
C ALA A 293 11.07 -5.87 5.96
N LEU A 294 10.27 -5.93 7.03
CA LEU A 294 10.69 -6.51 8.30
C LEU A 294 10.92 -8.04 8.21
N GLN A 295 9.98 -8.78 7.62
CA GLN A 295 10.12 -10.24 7.51
C GLN A 295 11.17 -10.65 6.48
N THR A 296 11.34 -9.90 5.39
CA THR A 296 12.43 -10.13 4.43
C THR A 296 13.79 -9.99 5.11
N GLY A 297 13.99 -8.89 5.86
CA GLY A 297 15.19 -8.70 6.66
C GLY A 297 15.38 -9.82 7.70
N GLY A 298 14.32 -10.20 8.42
CA GLY A 298 14.37 -11.28 9.40
C GLY A 298 14.74 -12.65 8.80
N ILE A 299 14.16 -13.02 7.65
CA ILE A 299 14.50 -14.26 6.92
C ILE A 299 15.96 -14.22 6.49
N PHE A 300 16.41 -13.10 5.91
CA PHE A 300 17.79 -12.92 5.46
C PHE A 300 18.79 -13.04 6.62
N LEU A 301 18.57 -12.33 7.73
CA LEU A 301 19.46 -12.35 8.88
C LEU A 301 19.53 -13.72 9.56
N ARG A 302 18.40 -14.43 9.69
CA ARG A 302 18.39 -15.81 10.20
C ARG A 302 19.15 -16.77 9.28
N THR A 303 19.03 -16.58 7.96
CA THR A 303 19.78 -17.34 6.95
C THR A 303 21.28 -17.07 7.07
N LEU A 304 21.69 -15.79 7.11
CA LEU A 304 23.08 -15.38 7.18
C LEU A 304 23.74 -15.92 8.46
N LYS A 305 23.10 -15.76 9.62
CA LYS A 305 23.62 -16.24 10.91
C LYS A 305 23.81 -17.76 10.92
N ALA A 306 22.91 -18.51 10.29
CA ALA A 306 23.02 -19.97 10.21
C ALA A 306 24.14 -20.42 9.25
N ALA A 307 24.31 -19.72 8.13
CA ALA A 307 25.32 -20.05 7.12
C ALA A 307 26.73 -19.59 7.49
N ARG A 308 26.83 -18.43 8.16
CA ARG A 308 28.05 -17.71 8.48
C ARG A 308 27.99 -17.18 9.91
N PRO A 309 28.08 -18.05 10.93
CA PRO A 309 28.02 -17.64 12.33
C PRO A 309 29.20 -16.75 12.74
N ASP A 310 30.26 -16.70 11.94
CA ASP A 310 31.44 -15.85 12.07
C ASP A 310 31.20 -14.39 11.63
N ILE A 311 30.18 -14.13 10.82
CA ILE A 311 29.85 -12.78 10.36
C ILE A 311 28.88 -12.14 11.35
N LEU A 312 29.29 -11.01 11.91
CA LEU A 312 28.38 -10.09 12.58
C LEU A 312 27.59 -9.34 11.51
N ALA A 313 26.26 -9.46 11.54
CA ALA A 313 25.41 -8.67 10.67
C ALA A 313 25.46 -7.21 11.13
N GLU A 314 25.97 -6.33 10.28
CA GLU A 314 25.80 -4.89 10.44
C GLU A 314 24.39 -4.54 9.96
N SER A 315 23.65 -3.82 10.80
CA SER A 315 22.35 -3.27 10.43
C SER A 315 22.42 -1.76 10.53
N GLU A 316 22.09 -1.07 9.45
CA GLU A 316 21.84 0.36 9.49
C GLU A 316 20.40 0.63 9.94
N GLY A 317 20.15 1.84 10.44
CA GLY A 317 18.82 2.25 10.83
C GLY A 317 17.87 2.26 9.62
N LEU A 318 16.73 1.59 9.74
CA LEU A 318 15.64 1.75 8.77
C LEU A 318 15.02 3.12 8.98
N MET A 319 15.21 4.02 8.02
CA MET A 319 14.51 5.31 7.99
C MET A 319 13.17 5.13 7.26
N ASP A 320 12.11 5.64 7.88
CA ASP A 320 10.81 5.80 7.22
C ASP A 320 10.64 7.25 6.80
N THR A 321 9.96 7.48 5.68
CA THR A 321 9.67 8.83 5.21
C THR A 321 8.50 9.38 6.01
N THR A 322 8.70 10.54 6.64
CA THR A 322 7.59 11.22 7.34
C THR A 322 6.56 11.66 6.32
N VAL A 323 5.38 11.04 6.35
CA VAL A 323 4.24 11.47 5.51
C VAL A 323 3.62 12.72 6.12
N ILE A 324 3.66 13.83 5.39
CA ILE A 324 3.02 15.07 5.82
C ILE A 324 1.55 15.03 5.43
N LYS A 325 0.68 15.04 6.43
CA LYS A 325 -0.77 15.05 6.27
C LYS A 325 -1.32 16.36 6.82
N ILE A 326 -1.94 17.15 5.96
CA ILE A 326 -2.49 18.46 6.31
C ILE A 326 -4.03 18.35 6.27
N PRO A 327 -4.69 18.21 7.43
CA PRO A 327 -6.13 18.30 7.48
C PRO A 327 -6.56 19.74 7.16
N PHE A 328 -7.63 19.89 6.37
CA PHE A 328 -8.23 21.20 6.13
C PHE A 328 -9.74 21.17 6.36
N VAL A 329 -10.27 22.33 6.75
CA VAL A 329 -11.70 22.58 6.90
C VAL A 329 -12.09 23.67 5.91
N SER A 330 -13.12 23.42 5.11
CA SER A 330 -13.70 24.45 4.24
C SER A 330 -14.77 25.20 5.01
N LEU A 331 -14.45 26.39 5.54
CA LEU A 331 -15.42 27.23 6.25
C LEU A 331 -16.64 27.58 5.38
N ARG A 332 -16.46 27.63 4.05
CA ARG A 332 -17.55 27.86 3.09
C ARG A 332 -18.45 26.64 2.89
N ALA A 333 -18.02 25.46 3.30
CA ALA A 333 -18.81 24.24 3.26
C ALA A 333 -19.59 24.00 4.56
N ILE A 334 -19.38 24.81 5.61
CA ILE A 334 -20.14 24.68 6.87
C ILE A 334 -21.63 24.89 6.60
N GLY A 335 -22.45 23.94 7.05
CA GLY A 335 -23.90 23.95 6.86
C GLY A 335 -24.37 23.40 5.50
N HIS A 336 -23.46 23.03 4.59
CA HIS A 336 -23.83 22.24 3.42
C HIS A 336 -24.16 20.79 3.83
N PRO A 337 -25.08 20.11 3.13
CA PRO A 337 -25.34 18.69 3.37
C PRO A 337 -24.05 17.88 3.18
N ALA A 338 -23.86 16.87 4.03
CA ALA A 338 -22.78 15.90 3.84
C ALA A 338 -22.94 15.23 2.46
N GLU A 339 -21.83 15.01 1.77
CA GLU A 339 -21.83 14.25 0.53
C GLU A 339 -21.94 12.76 0.86
N PRO A 340 -23.07 12.09 0.56
CA PRO A 340 -23.25 10.69 0.91
C PRO A 340 -22.38 9.76 0.06
N ARG A 341 -21.84 10.29 -1.06
CA ARG A 341 -20.99 9.54 -1.98
C ARG A 341 -19.70 10.27 -2.31
N ALA A 342 -18.66 9.99 -1.53
CA ALA A 342 -17.30 10.47 -1.73
C ALA A 342 -16.29 9.31 -1.63
N PHE A 343 -15.09 9.53 -2.18
CA PHE A 343 -13.96 8.65 -1.90
C PHE A 343 -13.30 9.12 -0.61
N GLN A 344 -12.99 8.23 0.33
CA GLN A 344 -12.68 8.63 1.71
C GLN A 344 -11.26 9.18 1.91
N PHE A 345 -10.25 8.61 1.25
CA PHE A 345 -8.83 9.00 1.46
C PHE A 345 -8.46 10.32 0.75
N ASN A 346 -7.19 10.71 0.80
CA ASN A 346 -6.73 11.96 0.19
C ASN A 346 -7.04 11.97 -1.31
N ARG A 347 -7.65 13.07 -1.77
CA ARG A 347 -7.92 13.32 -3.20
C ARG A 347 -7.05 14.45 -3.74
N LEU A 348 -6.40 15.18 -2.83
CA LEU A 348 -5.56 16.33 -3.11
C LEU A 348 -4.17 16.13 -2.53
N ILE A 349 -3.17 16.65 -3.22
CA ILE A 349 -1.77 16.66 -2.83
C ILE A 349 -1.27 18.10 -2.82
N VAL A 350 -0.37 18.40 -1.88
CA VAL A 350 0.43 19.62 -1.87
C VAL A 350 1.89 19.26 -2.09
N GLY A 351 2.56 19.99 -2.96
CA GLY A 351 4.00 19.97 -3.15
C GLY A 351 4.61 21.24 -2.61
N ILE A 352 5.61 21.12 -1.74
CA ILE A 352 6.44 22.26 -1.33
C ILE A 352 7.78 22.12 -2.05
N VAL A 353 8.01 23.03 -2.99
CA VAL A 353 9.21 23.10 -3.80
C VAL A 353 10.19 24.03 -3.11
N GLY A 354 11.34 23.50 -2.71
CA GLY A 354 12.43 24.25 -2.11
C GLY A 354 12.98 25.32 -3.06
N GLY A 355 13.43 26.45 -2.50
CA GLY A 355 14.25 27.41 -3.22
C GLY A 355 15.67 26.86 -3.45
N ALA A 356 16.38 27.40 -4.45
CA ALA A 356 17.70 26.94 -4.86
C ALA A 356 18.68 26.78 -3.67
N GLY A 357 19.08 25.55 -3.36
CA GLY A 357 20.25 25.25 -2.51
C GLY A 357 20.10 24.22 -1.39
N GLY A 358 18.94 23.57 -1.18
CA GLY A 358 18.76 22.57 -0.11
C GLY A 358 18.09 21.28 -0.57
N TRP A 359 18.43 20.17 0.10
CA TRP A 359 17.74 18.86 0.01
C TRP A 359 16.71 18.75 1.15
N PRO A 360 15.50 18.21 0.90
CA PRO A 360 14.96 17.82 -0.41
C PRO A 360 14.44 19.03 -1.21
N ARG A 361 14.50 18.94 -2.54
CA ARG A 361 13.98 19.95 -3.50
C ARG A 361 12.47 19.91 -3.61
N TYR A 362 11.85 18.76 -3.37
CA TYR A 362 10.41 18.57 -3.36
C TYR A 362 9.98 17.87 -2.08
N LEU A 363 8.96 18.41 -1.43
CA LEU A 363 8.33 17.79 -0.27
C LEU A 363 6.86 17.50 -0.59
N HIS A 364 6.52 16.23 -0.49
CA HIS A 364 5.18 15.72 -0.76
C HIS A 364 4.29 15.78 0.48
N GLY A 365 3.06 16.26 0.32
CA GLY A 365 2.06 16.26 1.39
C GLY A 365 0.67 15.88 0.90
N GLU A 366 -0.09 15.20 1.75
CA GLU A 366 -1.48 14.83 1.52
C GLU A 366 -2.41 15.88 2.12
N LEU A 367 -3.37 16.39 1.34
CA LEU A 367 -4.42 17.27 1.82
C LEU A 367 -5.67 16.44 2.10
N LEU A 368 -6.12 16.45 3.36
CA LEU A 368 -7.24 15.64 3.83
C LEU A 368 -8.39 16.54 4.28
N HIS A 369 -9.51 16.47 3.57
CA HIS A 369 -10.72 17.14 4.03
C HIS A 369 -11.26 16.45 5.29
N ARG A 370 -11.42 17.21 6.38
CA ARG A 370 -12.19 16.77 7.55
C ARG A 370 -13.59 17.38 7.42
N PRO A 371 -14.65 16.57 7.21
CA PRO A 371 -16.01 17.11 7.26
C PRO A 371 -16.23 17.76 8.63
N ALA A 372 -16.74 18.99 8.62
CA ALA A 372 -16.99 19.82 9.80
C ALA A 372 -18.47 19.89 10.12
#